data_AF-A0A9R1NMF6-F1
#
_entry.id   AF-A0A9R1NMF6-F1
#
_cell.length_a   1.000
_cell.length_b   1.000
_cell.length_c   1.000
_cell.angle_alpha   90.00
_cell.angle_beta   90.00
_cell.angle_gamma   90.00
#
_symmetry.space_group_name_H-M   'P 1'
#
loop_
_entity.id
_entity.type
_entity.pdbx_description
1 polymer ?
#
loop_
_entity_poly.entity_id
_entity_poly.type
_entity_poly.pdbx_seq_one_letter_code
_entity_poly.pdbx_strand_id
1 'polypeptide(L)'
;MQWPGSFCDTTGGCCFPGNVKPAADFGIHGLWPNYAACRPAGDTNRTRCWPDFCNAGDTFNPSLISDLRSDMDRNWGTLSCRSNDSTAFWSHEWSRHGTCSNMDQHAYFLAALRYKVRFNLTRILLDAGIAPSEERTYCVGSIRDAIGEATGSAPGIECNRNARNETQLYQVYQCVDLAGTGPVPCPAVPMQSRCTDQVKFPAF
;
A
#
# COMPACT_ATOMS: atom_id res chain seq x y z
N MET A 1 -0.56 1.79 -0.76
CA MET A 1 -0.52 2.26 0.65
C MET A 1 -1.76 1.75 1.38
N GLN A 2 -1.70 1.59 2.70
CA GLN A 2 -2.75 0.99 3.53
C GLN A 2 -3.10 1.87 4.74
N TRP A 3 -4.39 1.95 5.08
CA TRP A 3 -4.83 2.62 6.31
C TRP A 3 -4.79 1.65 7.51
N PRO A 4 -4.04 1.95 8.58
CA PRO A 4 -3.89 1.04 9.72
C PRO A 4 -5.21 0.80 10.48
N GLY A 5 -6.09 1.80 10.59
CA GLY A 5 -7.40 1.65 11.25
C GLY A 5 -8.22 0.53 10.62
N SER A 6 -8.29 0.51 9.29
CA SER A 6 -9.04 -0.50 8.53
C SER A 6 -8.39 -1.88 8.52
N PHE A 7 -7.10 -1.99 8.85
CA PHE A 7 -6.46 -3.29 9.06
C PHE A 7 -6.83 -3.83 10.45
N CYS A 8 -6.77 -2.96 11.46
CA CYS A 8 -6.86 -3.30 12.87
C CYS A 8 -8.27 -3.55 13.40
N ASP A 9 -9.30 -2.96 12.80
CA ASP A 9 -10.69 -3.05 13.27
C ASP A 9 -11.49 -4.21 12.63
N THR A 10 -10.80 -5.07 11.88
CA THR A 10 -11.36 -6.32 11.37
C THR A 10 -11.50 -7.37 12.47
N THR A 11 -12.24 -8.45 12.21
CA THR A 11 -12.38 -9.57 13.19
C THR A 11 -11.05 -10.24 13.54
N GLY A 12 -10.01 -10.08 12.71
CA GLY A 12 -8.68 -10.63 12.96
C GLY A 12 -7.84 -9.80 13.95
N GLY A 13 -8.21 -8.54 14.20
CA GLY A 13 -7.39 -7.60 14.97
C GLY A 13 -6.03 -7.33 14.33
N CYS A 14 -5.16 -6.65 15.09
CA CYS A 14 -3.78 -6.40 14.67
C CYS A 14 -2.84 -6.33 15.88
N CYS A 15 -1.54 -6.33 15.58
CA CYS A 15 -0.49 -6.12 16.56
C CYS A 15 0.40 -4.98 16.10
N PHE A 16 0.96 -4.24 17.05
CA PHE A 16 1.82 -3.10 16.74
C PHE A 16 3.30 -3.52 16.79
N PRO A 17 4.13 -3.07 15.83
CA PRO A 17 5.55 -3.40 15.82
C PRO A 17 6.22 -2.77 17.04
N GLY A 18 7.05 -3.55 17.74
CA GLY A 18 7.65 -3.15 19.01
C GLY A 18 6.64 -2.82 20.12
N ASN A 19 5.38 -3.24 20.00
CA ASN A 19 4.25 -2.80 20.84
C ASN A 19 4.01 -1.29 20.86
N VAL A 20 4.45 -0.55 19.83
CA VAL A 20 4.24 0.90 19.72
C VAL A 20 3.19 1.19 18.66
N LYS A 21 2.06 1.76 19.08
CA LYS A 21 0.99 2.15 18.16
C LYS A 21 1.53 3.10 17.08
N PRO A 22 1.42 2.76 15.78
CA PRO A 22 1.83 3.66 14.71
C PRO A 22 1.03 4.97 14.68
N ALA A 23 1.55 5.97 13.99
CA ALA A 23 0.80 7.19 13.73
C ALA A 23 -0.49 6.88 12.93
N ALA A 24 -1.53 7.68 13.12
CA ALA A 24 -2.74 7.67 12.29
C ALA A 24 -2.46 8.26 10.91
N ASP A 25 -1.65 7.56 10.13
CA ASP A 25 -1.22 7.90 8.78
C ASP A 25 -1.20 6.62 7.91
N PHE A 26 -1.38 6.77 6.60
CA PHE A 26 -1.27 5.66 5.65
C PHE A 26 0.13 5.05 5.70
N GLY A 27 0.23 3.76 5.96
CA GLY A 27 1.47 2.99 5.83
C GLY A 27 1.74 2.55 4.39
N ILE A 28 3.01 2.29 4.07
CA ILE A 28 3.39 1.57 2.85
C ILE A 28 3.03 0.09 3.04
N HIS A 29 2.38 -0.49 2.04
CA HIS A 29 2.21 -1.94 1.94
C HIS A 29 3.32 -2.50 1.03
N GLY A 30 3.41 -1.99 -0.19
CA GLY A 30 4.56 -2.21 -1.04
C GLY A 30 4.59 -1.39 -2.32
N LEU A 31 5.65 -1.63 -3.10
CA LEU A 31 5.90 -1.05 -4.41
C LEU A 31 6.00 -2.21 -5.42
N TRP A 32 4.96 -2.42 -6.22
CA TRP A 32 4.83 -3.67 -6.97
C TRP A 32 4.99 -3.43 -8.47
N PRO A 33 6.06 -3.98 -9.09
CA PRO A 33 6.15 -4.04 -10.55
C PRO A 33 4.94 -4.75 -11.14
N ASN A 34 4.40 -4.22 -12.22
CA ASN A 34 3.18 -4.71 -12.86
C ASN A 34 3.31 -4.63 -14.37
N TYR A 35 2.67 -5.53 -15.11
CA TYR A 35 2.64 -5.44 -16.57
C TYR A 35 1.58 -4.43 -17.00
N ALA A 36 1.87 -3.70 -18.09
CA ALA A 36 0.89 -2.80 -18.70
C ALA A 36 -0.38 -3.53 -19.19
N ALA A 37 -0.24 -4.80 -19.54
CA ALA A 37 -1.35 -5.69 -19.88
C ALA A 37 -1.07 -7.09 -19.33
N CYS A 38 -2.12 -7.73 -18.78
CA CYS A 38 -2.03 -9.10 -18.30
C CYS A 38 -1.69 -10.05 -19.45
N ARG A 39 -0.87 -11.06 -19.16
CA ARG A 39 -0.39 -12.06 -20.12
C ARG A 39 -0.87 -13.46 -19.72
N PRO A 40 -0.99 -14.43 -20.64
CA PRO A 40 -1.22 -15.82 -20.26
C PRO A 40 -0.16 -16.31 -19.28
N ALA A 41 -0.58 -16.99 -18.22
CA ALA A 41 0.30 -17.54 -17.19
C ALA A 41 0.77 -18.95 -17.62
N GLY A 42 1.80 -19.01 -18.46
CA GLY A 42 2.28 -20.26 -19.03
C GLY A 42 1.21 -20.95 -19.88
N ASP A 43 1.14 -22.28 -19.81
CA ASP A 43 0.13 -23.10 -20.51
C ASP A 43 -1.14 -23.32 -19.66
N THR A 44 -1.57 -22.30 -18.93
CA THR A 44 -2.79 -22.36 -18.11
C THR A 44 -3.83 -21.38 -18.64
N ASN A 45 -5.11 -21.64 -18.38
CA ASN A 45 -6.20 -20.70 -18.69
C ASN A 45 -6.26 -19.51 -17.71
N ARG A 46 -5.15 -19.19 -17.04
CA ARG A 46 -5.03 -18.07 -16.10
C ARG A 46 -4.24 -16.94 -16.75
N THR A 47 -4.56 -15.72 -16.35
CA THR A 47 -3.78 -14.54 -16.70
C THR A 47 -2.90 -14.13 -15.53
N ARG A 48 -1.69 -13.67 -15.84
CA ARG A 48 -0.74 -13.07 -14.91
C ARG A 48 -0.56 -11.60 -15.28
N CYS A 49 -0.86 -10.72 -14.33
CA CYS A 49 -0.77 -9.28 -14.55
C CYS A 49 0.54 -8.69 -14.05
N TRP A 50 1.26 -9.35 -13.14
CA TRP A 50 2.52 -8.86 -12.57
C TRP A 50 3.61 -9.94 -12.57
N PRO A 51 4.90 -9.57 -12.60
CA PRO A 51 5.99 -10.46 -12.25
C PRO A 51 6.08 -10.65 -10.72
N ASP A 52 6.51 -11.83 -10.27
CA ASP A 52 6.82 -12.11 -8.86
C ASP A 52 8.01 -13.06 -8.71
N PHE A 53 8.74 -12.93 -7.59
CA PHE A 53 9.89 -13.79 -7.23
C PHE A 53 10.95 -13.91 -8.34
N CYS A 54 11.33 -12.79 -8.96
CA CYS A 54 12.15 -12.78 -10.17
C CYS A 54 13.61 -13.21 -9.96
N ASN A 55 14.12 -13.13 -8.73
CA ASN A 55 15.46 -13.60 -8.40
C ASN A 55 15.49 -14.28 -7.03
N ALA A 56 15.38 -15.61 -7.00
CA ALA A 56 15.39 -16.38 -5.77
C ALA A 56 16.75 -16.35 -5.02
N GLY A 57 17.85 -16.00 -5.70
CA GLY A 57 19.17 -15.86 -5.09
C GLY A 57 19.40 -14.50 -4.43
N ASP A 58 18.57 -13.50 -4.75
CA ASP A 58 18.67 -12.14 -4.23
C ASP A 58 17.83 -11.99 -2.95
N THR A 59 18.38 -12.52 -1.87
CA THR A 59 17.73 -12.50 -0.55
C THR A 59 17.88 -11.14 0.14
N PHE A 60 16.88 -10.76 0.93
CA PHE A 60 16.88 -9.50 1.66
C PHE A 60 18.05 -9.39 2.65
N ASN A 61 18.82 -8.30 2.57
CA ASN A 61 19.93 -8.00 3.47
C ASN A 61 19.67 -6.69 4.24
N PRO A 62 19.33 -6.74 5.54
CA PRO A 62 19.06 -5.56 6.35
C PRO A 62 20.18 -4.51 6.36
N SER A 63 21.44 -4.93 6.19
CA SER A 63 22.59 -4.03 6.22
C SER A 63 22.56 -3.02 5.07
N LEU A 64 22.00 -3.42 3.93
CA LEU A 64 21.89 -2.58 2.73
C LEU A 64 20.84 -1.46 2.88
N ILE A 65 20.04 -1.45 3.94
CA ILE A 65 19.04 -0.41 4.21
C ILE A 65 19.15 0.13 5.64
N SER A 66 20.32 -0.02 6.26
CA SER A 66 20.54 0.34 7.65
C SER A 66 20.29 1.82 7.92
N ASP A 67 20.61 2.69 6.97
CA ASP A 67 20.33 4.12 6.98
C ASP A 67 18.83 4.45 6.86
N LEU A 68 18.04 3.58 6.23
CA LEU A 68 16.60 3.75 6.05
C LEU A 68 15.77 3.16 7.20
N ARG A 69 16.41 2.46 8.16
CA ARG A 69 15.71 1.64 9.16
C ARG A 69 14.65 2.40 9.94
N SER A 70 14.97 3.61 10.43
CA SER A 70 14.01 4.40 11.22
C SER A 70 12.80 4.83 10.39
N ASP A 71 13.01 5.20 9.13
CA ASP A 71 11.92 5.57 8.23
C ASP A 71 11.07 4.36 7.85
N MET A 72 11.70 3.19 7.64
CA MET A 72 11.02 1.92 7.39
C MET A 72 10.14 1.51 8.57
N ASP A 73 10.64 1.58 9.80
CA ASP A 73 9.85 1.24 11.00
C ASP A 73 8.63 2.16 11.17
N ARG A 74 8.76 3.46 10.85
CA ARG A 74 7.67 4.44 10.96
C ARG A 74 6.64 4.34 9.85
N ASN A 75 7.09 4.10 8.62
CA ASN A 75 6.28 4.28 7.42
C ASN A 75 5.87 2.97 6.74
N TRP A 76 6.55 1.86 7.03
CA TRP A 76 6.36 0.56 6.40
C TRP A 76 6.33 -0.57 7.44
N GLY A 77 5.79 -0.29 8.63
CA GLY A 77 5.69 -1.25 9.72
C GLY A 77 4.66 -2.35 9.46
N THR A 78 4.91 -3.55 9.98
CA THR A 78 3.89 -4.62 9.96
C THR A 78 2.81 -4.38 11.01
N LEU A 79 1.56 -4.72 10.68
CA LEU A 79 0.44 -4.78 11.62
C LEU A 79 0.04 -6.23 11.94
N SER A 80 0.77 -7.22 11.42
CA SER A 80 0.47 -8.62 11.62
C SER A 80 0.91 -9.11 13.00
N CYS A 81 0.09 -9.91 13.66
CA CYS A 81 0.46 -10.58 14.92
C CYS A 81 1.45 -11.75 14.76
N ARG A 82 1.94 -12.02 13.55
CA ARG A 82 2.92 -13.09 13.31
C ARG A 82 4.34 -12.72 13.73
N SER A 83 4.64 -11.43 13.85
CA SER A 83 5.96 -10.92 14.22
C SER A 83 5.82 -9.57 14.93
N ASN A 84 6.67 -9.32 15.94
CA ASN A 84 6.78 -8.01 16.58
C ASN A 84 7.78 -7.08 15.87
N ASP A 85 8.45 -7.58 14.82
CA ASP A 85 9.40 -6.86 13.99
C ASP A 85 8.99 -6.91 12.51
N SER A 86 9.25 -5.82 11.80
CA SER A 86 8.82 -5.62 10.41
C SER A 86 9.79 -6.23 9.39
N THR A 87 10.97 -6.71 9.80
CA THR A 87 11.98 -7.30 8.91
C THR A 87 11.42 -8.45 8.06
N ALA A 88 10.57 -9.32 8.63
CA ALA A 88 9.95 -10.41 7.89
C ALA A 88 9.00 -9.90 6.78
N PHE A 89 8.31 -8.79 7.04
CA PHE A 89 7.44 -8.14 6.07
C PHE A 89 8.26 -7.51 4.94
N TRP A 90 9.34 -6.78 5.26
CA TRP A 90 10.21 -6.19 4.25
C TRP A 90 10.92 -7.25 3.41
N SER A 91 11.34 -8.36 4.02
CA SER A 91 11.91 -9.50 3.31
C SER A 91 10.93 -10.11 2.32
N HIS A 92 9.65 -10.22 2.68
CA HIS A 92 8.60 -10.66 1.77
C HIS A 92 8.43 -9.69 0.60
N GLU A 93 8.32 -8.39 0.86
CA GLU A 93 8.15 -7.38 -0.18
C GLU A 93 9.37 -7.32 -1.13
N TRP A 94 10.59 -7.45 -0.61
CA TRP A 94 11.80 -7.52 -1.42
C TRP A 94 11.80 -8.78 -2.30
N SER A 95 11.72 -9.96 -1.70
CA SER A 95 11.83 -11.23 -2.41
C SER A 95 10.75 -11.39 -3.48
N ARG A 96 9.51 -11.02 -3.18
CA ARG A 96 8.38 -11.17 -4.09
C ARG A 96 8.30 -10.07 -5.14
N HIS A 97 8.56 -8.82 -4.79
CA HIS A 97 8.31 -7.66 -5.65
C HIS A 97 9.57 -6.88 -5.99
N GLY A 98 10.41 -6.58 -5.01
CA GLY A 98 11.65 -5.82 -5.20
C GLY A 98 12.61 -6.45 -6.20
N THR A 99 12.79 -7.77 -6.16
CA THR A 99 13.62 -8.52 -7.13
C THR A 99 13.14 -8.40 -8.59
N CYS A 100 11.90 -7.96 -8.82
CA CYS A 100 11.31 -7.73 -10.13
C CYS A 100 11.36 -6.26 -10.59
N SER A 101 11.84 -5.35 -9.74
CA SER A 101 11.75 -3.89 -9.96
C SER A 101 12.86 -3.33 -10.85
N ASN A 102 13.92 -4.12 -11.11
CA ASN A 102 15.15 -3.66 -11.76
C ASN A 102 15.89 -2.56 -10.95
N MET A 103 15.57 -2.41 -9.67
CA MET A 103 16.30 -1.58 -8.70
C MET A 103 17.15 -2.47 -7.79
N ASP A 104 18.23 -1.93 -7.24
CA ASP A 104 18.86 -2.54 -6.07
C ASP A 104 17.96 -2.39 -4.82
N GLN A 105 18.28 -3.15 -3.77
CA GLN A 105 17.47 -3.20 -2.56
C GLN A 105 17.33 -1.82 -1.90
N HIS A 106 18.39 -1.02 -1.83
CA HIS A 106 18.33 0.30 -1.20
C HIS A 106 17.43 1.24 -2.00
N ALA A 107 17.64 1.31 -3.32
CA ALA A 107 16.86 2.13 -4.23
C ALA A 107 15.36 1.78 -4.20
N TYR A 108 15.01 0.49 -4.13
CA TYR A 108 13.63 0.03 -4.04
C TYR A 108 12.91 0.57 -2.79
N PHE A 109 13.50 0.40 -1.61
CA PHE A 109 12.90 0.87 -0.36
C PHE A 109 12.89 2.40 -0.28
N LEU A 110 13.98 3.05 -0.71
CA LEU A 110 14.07 4.51 -0.75
C LEU A 110 13.04 5.14 -1.69
N ALA A 111 12.78 4.54 -2.85
CA ALA A 111 11.79 5.03 -3.81
C ALA A 111 10.39 5.04 -3.18
N ALA A 112 9.97 3.96 -2.54
CA ALA A 112 8.67 3.87 -1.87
C ALA A 112 8.54 4.87 -0.71
N LEU A 113 9.59 5.04 0.11
CA LEU A 113 9.62 6.03 1.19
C LEU A 113 9.46 7.45 0.65
N ARG A 114 10.27 7.82 -0.36
CA ARG A 114 10.20 9.14 -1.01
C ARG A 114 8.84 9.40 -1.63
N TYR A 115 8.25 8.39 -2.28
CA TYR A 115 6.92 8.51 -2.87
C TYR A 115 5.85 8.79 -1.81
N LYS A 116 5.83 8.04 -0.70
CA LYS A 116 4.90 8.27 0.40
C LYS A 116 5.03 9.67 0.99
N VAL A 117 6.25 10.16 1.20
CA VAL A 117 6.49 11.50 1.76
C VAL A 117 5.99 12.58 0.79
N ARG A 118 6.27 12.43 -0.51
CA ARG A 118 5.86 13.38 -1.54
C ARG A 118 4.35 13.44 -1.73
N PHE A 119 3.68 12.30 -1.68
CA PHE A 119 2.23 12.16 -1.88
C PHE A 119 1.55 11.64 -0.62
N ASN A 120 1.60 12.45 0.44
CA ASN A 120 1.01 12.12 1.73
C ASN A 120 -0.51 12.03 1.64
N LEU A 121 -1.02 10.80 1.51
CA LEU A 121 -2.45 10.52 1.34
C LEU A 121 -3.31 11.04 2.49
N THR A 122 -2.85 10.91 3.74
CA THR A 122 -3.59 11.40 4.89
C THR A 122 -3.78 12.91 4.78
N ARG A 123 -2.70 13.63 4.47
CA ARG A 123 -2.77 15.09 4.31
C ARG A 123 -3.67 15.51 3.17
N ILE A 124 -3.56 14.85 2.02
CA ILE A 124 -4.41 15.09 0.84
C ILE A 124 -5.89 14.94 1.20
N LEU A 125 -6.27 13.85 1.88
CA LEU A 125 -7.65 13.62 2.26
C LEU A 125 -8.15 14.62 3.32
N LEU A 126 -7.31 14.96 4.30
CA LEU A 126 -7.63 15.99 5.30
C LEU A 126 -7.87 17.36 4.66
N ASP A 127 -7.05 17.75 3.70
CA ASP A 127 -7.20 19.03 2.97
C ASP A 127 -8.48 19.06 2.13
N ALA A 128 -8.98 17.90 1.70
CA ALA A 128 -10.29 17.74 1.05
C ALA A 128 -11.47 17.60 2.05
N GLY A 129 -11.24 17.74 3.37
CA GLY A 129 -12.26 17.59 4.40
C GLY A 129 -12.65 16.14 4.72
N ILE A 130 -11.91 15.16 4.19
CA ILE A 130 -12.09 13.73 4.40
C ILE A 130 -11.17 13.28 5.55
N ALA A 131 -11.68 13.37 6.77
CA ALA A 131 -10.94 13.02 7.98
C ALA A 131 -11.36 11.65 8.55
N PRO A 132 -10.45 10.91 9.22
CA PRO A 132 -10.83 9.72 9.96
C PRO A 132 -11.98 10.00 10.94
N SER A 133 -12.97 9.13 11.01
CA SER A 133 -14.22 9.35 11.74
C SER A 133 -14.93 8.03 12.05
N GLU A 134 -15.43 7.89 13.28
CA GLU A 134 -16.28 6.76 13.68
C GLU A 134 -17.71 6.86 13.11
N GLU A 135 -18.19 8.08 12.88
CA GLU A 135 -19.58 8.34 12.51
C GLU A 135 -19.75 8.52 11.01
N ARG A 136 -18.84 9.26 10.36
CA ARG A 136 -18.99 9.71 8.98
C ARG A 136 -18.62 8.62 7.97
N THR A 137 -19.31 8.64 6.83
CA THR A 137 -18.92 7.92 5.61
C THR A 137 -18.60 8.92 4.51
N TYR A 138 -17.83 8.47 3.52
CA TYR A 138 -17.42 9.28 2.39
C TYR A 138 -17.72 8.57 1.08
N CYS A 139 -18.07 9.35 0.06
CA CYS A 139 -18.19 8.84 -1.29
C CYS A 139 -16.81 8.39 -1.80
N VAL A 140 -16.72 7.17 -2.34
CA VAL A 140 -15.46 6.67 -2.94
C VAL A 140 -15.01 7.54 -4.10
N GLY A 141 -15.96 8.11 -4.86
CA GLY A 141 -15.68 9.11 -5.89
C GLY A 141 -14.91 10.30 -5.32
N SER A 142 -15.38 10.90 -4.22
CA SER A 142 -14.71 12.03 -3.58
C SER A 142 -13.30 11.71 -3.07
N ILE A 143 -13.08 10.49 -2.55
CA ILE A 143 -11.73 10.03 -2.15
C ILE A 143 -10.81 9.93 -3.38
N ARG A 144 -11.29 9.30 -4.45
CA ARG A 144 -10.53 9.14 -5.69
C ARG A 144 -10.22 10.50 -6.33
N ASP A 145 -11.19 11.40 -6.35
CA ASP A 145 -11.06 12.71 -7.00
C ASP A 145 -10.09 13.60 -6.20
N ALA A 146 -10.19 13.65 -4.87
CA ALA A 146 -9.25 14.39 -4.01
C ALA A 146 -7.79 13.94 -4.22
N ILE A 147 -7.55 12.63 -4.29
CA ILE A 147 -6.21 12.08 -4.55
C ILE A 147 -5.78 12.35 -6.00
N GLY A 148 -6.69 12.19 -6.96
CA GLY A 148 -6.42 12.45 -8.37
C GLY A 148 -6.03 13.91 -8.64
N GLU A 149 -6.74 14.86 -8.04
CA GLU A 149 -6.45 16.29 -8.15
C GLU A 149 -5.09 16.66 -7.54
N ALA A 150 -4.77 16.10 -6.37
CA ALA A 150 -3.50 16.40 -5.69
C ALA A 150 -2.27 15.73 -6.34
N THR A 151 -2.44 14.57 -6.97
CA THR A 151 -1.33 13.79 -7.53
C THR A 151 -1.21 13.89 -9.05
N GLY A 152 -2.27 14.33 -9.74
CA GLY A 152 -2.37 14.33 -11.20
C GLY A 152 -2.71 12.96 -11.81
N SER A 153 -2.97 11.92 -10.99
CA SER A 153 -3.37 10.58 -11.47
C SER A 153 -4.40 9.96 -10.54
N ALA A 154 -5.51 9.47 -11.11
CA ALA A 154 -6.57 8.85 -10.33
C ALA A 154 -6.10 7.52 -9.70
N PRO A 155 -6.29 7.33 -8.39
CA PRO A 155 -5.89 6.08 -7.74
C PRO A 155 -6.93 4.97 -7.94
N GLY A 156 -6.49 3.73 -7.74
CA GLY A 156 -7.36 2.62 -7.39
C GLY A 156 -7.67 2.62 -5.90
N ILE A 157 -8.93 2.34 -5.54
CA ILE A 157 -9.38 2.27 -4.15
C ILE A 157 -9.82 0.84 -3.85
N GLU A 158 -9.24 0.26 -2.80
CA GLU A 158 -9.64 -1.02 -2.24
C GLU A 158 -10.26 -0.82 -0.86
N CYS A 159 -11.35 -1.54 -0.64
CA CYS A 159 -12.04 -1.58 0.63
C CYS A 159 -12.03 -2.98 1.22
N ASN A 160 -12.05 -3.05 2.55
CA ASN A 160 -12.37 -4.26 3.27
C ASN A 160 -13.64 -4.03 4.13
N ARG A 161 -13.90 -4.95 5.06
CA ARG A 161 -14.99 -4.82 6.03
C ARG A 161 -14.47 -4.94 7.45
N ASN A 162 -14.96 -4.07 8.34
CA ASN A 162 -14.64 -4.13 9.77
C ASN A 162 -15.39 -5.27 10.47
N ALA A 163 -15.17 -5.43 11.79
CA ALA A 163 -15.85 -6.44 12.60
C ALA A 163 -17.38 -6.31 12.65
N ARG A 164 -17.92 -5.12 12.33
CA ARG A 164 -19.37 -4.85 12.20
C ARG A 164 -19.90 -5.05 10.78
N ASN A 165 -19.07 -5.57 9.89
CA ASN A 165 -19.37 -5.80 8.48
C ASN A 165 -19.65 -4.51 7.67
N GLU A 166 -19.16 -3.36 8.12
CA GLU A 166 -19.24 -2.09 7.40
C GLU A 166 -18.10 -1.96 6.40
N THR A 167 -18.37 -1.44 5.19
CA THR A 167 -17.34 -1.23 4.16
C THR A 167 -16.48 -0.02 4.50
N GLN A 168 -15.16 -0.15 4.39
CA GLN A 168 -14.21 0.91 4.75
C GLN A 168 -13.01 1.01 3.82
N LEU A 169 -12.46 2.22 3.69
CA LEU A 169 -11.27 2.52 2.92
C LEU A 169 -10.08 1.75 3.49
N TYR A 170 -9.51 0.82 2.73
CA TYR A 170 -8.44 -0.04 3.20
C TYR A 170 -7.10 0.27 2.55
N GLN A 171 -7.02 0.21 1.22
CA GLN A 171 -5.81 0.51 0.48
C GLN A 171 -6.05 1.46 -0.67
N VAL A 172 -5.03 2.26 -0.95
CA VAL A 172 -4.97 3.17 -2.08
C VAL A 172 -3.80 2.74 -2.96
N TYR A 173 -4.10 2.53 -4.24
CA TYR A 173 -3.17 2.13 -5.28
C TYR A 173 -2.91 3.31 -6.20
N GLN A 174 -1.65 3.72 -6.30
CA GLN A 174 -1.19 4.71 -7.26
C GLN A 174 -0.17 4.03 -8.16
N CYS A 175 -0.31 4.20 -9.48
CA CYS A 175 0.70 3.73 -10.41
C CYS A 175 1.80 4.76 -10.52
N VAL A 176 3.04 4.27 -10.58
CA VAL A 176 4.24 5.09 -10.66
C VAL A 176 5.05 4.71 -11.89
N ASP A 177 5.90 5.63 -12.35
CA ASP A 177 6.88 5.31 -13.38
C ASP A 177 7.83 4.17 -12.94
N LEU A 178 8.57 3.58 -13.88
CA LEU A 178 9.50 2.49 -13.58
C LEU A 178 10.63 2.87 -12.63
N ALA A 179 10.91 4.16 -12.46
CA ALA A 179 11.90 4.65 -11.50
C ALA A 179 11.30 4.91 -10.11
N GLY A 180 9.99 4.73 -9.93
CA GLY A 180 9.27 4.97 -8.68
C GLY A 180 9.22 6.45 -8.28
N THR A 181 9.40 7.40 -9.22
CA THR A 181 9.61 8.81 -8.88
C THR A 181 8.35 9.67 -8.91
N GLY A 182 7.40 9.34 -9.78
CA GLY A 182 6.18 10.11 -9.96
C GLY A 182 4.98 9.28 -10.40
N PRO A 183 3.77 9.81 -10.18
CA PRO A 183 2.52 9.18 -10.56
C PRO A 183 2.37 9.13 -12.08
N VAL A 184 1.81 8.03 -12.57
CA VAL A 184 1.39 7.85 -13.97
C VAL A 184 -0.04 7.31 -14.01
N PRO A 185 -0.78 7.49 -15.12
CA PRO A 185 -2.07 6.85 -15.28
C PRO A 185 -1.97 5.33 -15.12
N CYS A 186 -2.82 4.75 -14.28
CA CYS A 186 -2.87 3.30 -14.15
C CYS A 186 -3.42 2.65 -15.43
N PRO A 187 -2.79 1.57 -15.94
CA PRO A 187 -3.40 0.77 -16.99
C PRO A 187 -4.76 0.24 -16.51
N ALA A 188 -5.71 0.04 -17.44
CA ALA A 188 -7.05 -0.47 -17.15
C ALA A 188 -7.03 -1.95 -16.77
N VAL A 189 -6.42 -2.26 -15.63
CA VAL A 189 -6.41 -3.60 -15.02
C VAL A 189 -7.60 -3.65 -14.06
N PRO A 190 -8.47 -4.68 -14.13
CA PRO A 190 -9.57 -4.82 -13.19
C PRO A 190 -9.02 -4.93 -11.76
N MET A 191 -9.18 -3.87 -10.97
CA MET A 191 -9.02 -3.97 -9.52
C MET A 191 -10.32 -4.53 -8.97
N GLN A 192 -10.26 -5.70 -8.35
CA GLN A 192 -11.41 -6.25 -7.62
C GLN A 192 -11.63 -5.40 -6.37
N SER A 193 -12.38 -4.31 -6.51
CA SER A 193 -12.72 -3.44 -5.39
C SER A 193 -14.00 -3.96 -4.73
N ARG A 194 -13.92 -4.25 -3.42
CA ARG A 194 -15.09 -4.56 -2.58
C ARG A 194 -15.77 -3.28 -2.03
N CYS A 195 -15.45 -2.12 -2.59
CA CYS A 195 -16.03 -0.86 -2.16
C CYS A 195 -17.51 -0.77 -2.53
N THR A 196 -18.26 -0.10 -1.66
CA THR A 196 -19.58 0.45 -1.93
C THR A 196 -19.43 1.93 -2.29
N ASP A 197 -20.47 2.59 -2.79
CA ASP A 197 -20.41 4.02 -3.13
C ASP A 197 -19.99 4.89 -1.94
N GLN A 198 -20.41 4.50 -0.74
CA GLN A 198 -20.08 5.12 0.54
C GLN A 198 -19.21 4.18 1.37
N VAL A 199 -18.16 4.69 1.99
CA VAL A 199 -17.22 3.91 2.81
C VAL A 199 -16.87 4.64 4.10
N LYS A 200 -16.60 3.88 5.16
CA LYS A 200 -15.98 4.43 6.38
C LYS A 200 -14.51 4.77 6.11
N PHE A 201 -14.02 5.80 6.79
CA PHE A 201 -12.59 6.05 6.96
C PHE A 201 -12.36 6.05 8.47
N PRO A 202 -12.10 4.89 9.09
CA PRO A 202 -12.17 4.73 10.54
C PRO A 202 -11.05 5.50 11.24
N ALA A 203 -11.28 5.96 12.48
CA ALA A 203 -10.18 6.49 13.28
C ALA A 203 -9.17 5.38 13.60
N PHE A 204 -7.93 5.75 13.92
CA PHE A 204 -6.89 4.80 14.32
C PHE A 204 -6.36 5.06 15.72
#